data_AF-A0A6A6MAG2-F1
#
_entry.id   AF-A0A6A6MAG2-F1
#
_cell.length_a   1.000
_cell.length_b   1.000
_cell.length_c   1.000
_cell.angle_alpha   90.00
_cell.angle_beta   90.00
_cell.angle_gamma   90.00
#
_symmetry.space_group_name_H-M   'P 1'
#
loop_
_entity.id
_entity.type
_entity.pdbx_description
1 polymer ?
#
loop_
_entity_poly.entity_id
_entity_poly.type
_entity_poly.pdbx_seq_one_letter_code
_entity_poly.pdbx_strand_id
1 'polypeptide(L)'
;MADAILTDIAIDIVKKLGSLGLRETRLWWGVKEELEKLRVAVSMIQAVLLDAEEQYSLSHQVKVWVDSLKEAFYDADDLLDEFSTDVLLKQMITGNKMLREVSLFFSSSNPFVYGLKMAHKIENVRSRLDEIAANRRFHLNECQEITAPMVEEREQTHSSLPQVVVGRKEDKKKIVDFLLSSSYGENVSIISIVGIGGLGKTTLAQLAYNDVMVKSYFELKMWVCISDNFGVKIVVEKILECLIGEKPKNLEMNTLKDLLREKIHGKKYLLVLDDLWNEDFKKWFDLKDLLVGGASGSKIMVTTRLENVAKMIRSNETCKLQGLLDHESWYLFAEIAFNQGRVTSPKHEIIGKEIVAKCSGVPLAIRAIGSLLYYKNTTNEWESFKEKELLNLNEEEIGVMKTLRLSYNHLPSHLKCCFAYCRLFPKGAKISIRYMMSLWLAQGFIRSSDSEQSFEDIGLKYFKNLLWRSFFQEVEEDIW
;
A
#
# COMPACT_ATOMS: atom_id res chain seq x y z
N MET A 1 -3.25 11.95 2.32
CA MET A 1 -2.23 11.58 1.29
C MET A 1 -1.56 12.84 0.75
N ALA A 2 -2.30 13.93 0.50
CA ALA A 2 -1.72 15.18 0.01
C ALA A 2 -0.69 15.79 0.99
N ASP A 3 -0.89 15.59 2.30
CA ASP A 3 -0.20 16.33 3.38
C ASP A 3 1.24 15.89 3.66
N ALA A 4 1.50 14.57 3.73
CA ALA A 4 2.86 14.06 3.92
C ALA A 4 3.76 14.37 2.71
N ILE A 5 3.17 14.32 1.52
CA ILE A 5 3.82 14.72 0.26
C ILE A 5 4.14 16.21 0.29
N LEU A 6 3.19 17.05 0.71
CA LEU A 6 3.38 18.49 0.86
C LEU A 6 4.48 18.86 1.87
N THR A 7 4.49 18.22 3.03
CA THR A 7 5.53 18.43 4.04
C THR A 7 6.89 18.03 3.52
N ASP A 8 6.99 16.91 2.80
CA ASP A 8 8.25 16.48 2.21
C ASP A 8 8.71 17.41 1.07
N ILE A 9 7.81 17.88 0.20
CA ILE A 9 8.11 18.88 -0.84
C ILE A 9 8.55 20.20 -0.20
N ALA A 10 7.87 20.67 0.85
CA ALA A 10 8.25 21.88 1.57
C ALA A 10 9.67 21.80 2.15
N ILE A 11 10.02 20.66 2.77
CA ILE A 11 11.38 20.40 3.26
C ILE A 11 12.39 20.43 2.11
N ASP A 12 12.05 19.83 0.97
CA ASP A 12 12.95 19.75 -0.18
C ASP A 12 13.18 21.12 -0.81
N ILE A 13 12.11 21.91 -0.99
CA ILE A 13 12.18 23.32 -1.42
C ILE A 13 13.07 24.12 -0.48
N VAL A 14 12.89 24.02 0.85
CA VAL A 14 13.73 24.75 1.81
C VAL A 14 15.21 24.35 1.69
N LYS A 15 15.50 23.07 1.46
CA LYS A 15 16.87 22.59 1.22
C LYS A 15 17.44 23.10 -0.10
N LYS A 16 16.69 23.01 -1.20
CA LYS A 16 17.06 23.54 -2.53
C LYS A 16 17.39 25.04 -2.41
N LEU A 17 16.51 25.82 -1.79
CA LEU A 17 16.69 27.25 -1.52
C LEU A 17 17.93 27.54 -0.68
N GLY A 18 18.18 26.77 0.38
CA GLY A 18 19.39 26.90 1.20
C GLY A 18 20.67 26.64 0.41
N SER A 19 20.68 25.62 -0.45
CA SER A 19 21.82 25.29 -1.31
C SER A 19 22.10 26.34 -2.40
N LEU A 20 21.03 26.91 -2.97
CA LEU A 20 21.09 27.97 -3.98
C LEU A 20 21.55 29.31 -3.38
N GLY A 21 21.19 29.58 -2.13
CA GLY A 21 21.66 30.76 -1.39
C GLY A 21 23.16 30.76 -1.09
N LEU A 22 23.78 29.56 -1.02
CA LEU A 22 25.21 29.35 -0.77
C LEU A 22 26.07 29.40 -2.04
N ARG A 23 25.51 29.07 -3.21
CA ARG A 23 26.22 29.21 -4.49
C ARG A 23 26.30 30.69 -4.85
N GLU A 24 27.43 31.16 -5.39
CA GLU A 24 27.65 32.57 -5.75
C GLU A 24 26.63 33.07 -6.80
N THR A 25 25.44 33.44 -6.36
CA THR A 25 24.38 34.11 -7.12
C THR A 25 24.66 35.62 -7.26
N ARG A 26 25.95 36.03 -7.15
CA ARG A 26 26.41 37.43 -7.21
C ARG A 26 25.89 38.20 -8.42
N LEU A 27 25.52 37.49 -9.48
CA LEU A 27 25.10 38.10 -10.74
C LEU A 27 23.63 38.64 -10.67
N TRP A 28 22.79 38.27 -9.68
CA TRP A 28 21.31 38.42 -9.76
C TRP A 28 20.68 38.78 -8.40
N TRP A 29 21.02 39.97 -7.88
CA TRP A 29 20.60 40.43 -6.55
C TRP A 29 19.08 40.29 -6.29
N GLY A 30 18.22 40.64 -7.26
CA GLY A 30 16.76 40.54 -7.12
C GLY A 30 16.23 39.10 -7.05
N VAL A 31 16.92 38.13 -7.64
CA VAL A 31 16.53 36.71 -7.52
C VAL A 31 16.85 36.18 -6.14
N LYS A 32 18.00 36.56 -5.57
CA LYS A 32 18.38 36.14 -4.21
C LYS A 32 17.38 36.60 -3.16
N GLU A 33 16.86 37.82 -3.30
CA GLU A 33 15.86 38.37 -2.39
C GLU A 33 14.53 37.60 -2.47
N GLU A 34 14.03 37.33 -3.69
CA GLU A 34 12.79 36.58 -3.88
C GLU A 34 12.91 35.11 -3.44
N LEU A 35 14.09 34.48 -3.62
CA LEU A 35 14.35 33.12 -3.10
C LEU A 35 14.29 33.06 -1.58
N GLU A 36 14.83 34.07 -0.88
CA GLU A 36 14.77 34.11 0.59
C GLU A 36 13.34 34.37 1.08
N LYS A 37 12.59 35.27 0.41
CA LYS A 37 11.17 35.48 0.74
C LYS A 37 10.33 34.21 0.52
N LEU A 38 10.55 33.51 -0.59
CA LEU A 38 9.90 32.21 -0.86
C LEU A 38 10.25 31.18 0.23
N ARG A 39 11.52 31.12 0.66
CA ARG A 39 11.96 30.24 1.75
C ARG A 39 11.21 30.53 3.05
N VAL A 40 11.06 31.81 3.41
CA VAL A 40 10.30 32.21 4.61
C VAL A 40 8.83 31.79 4.50
N ALA A 41 8.18 32.08 3.37
CA ALA A 41 6.78 31.71 3.15
C ALA A 41 6.56 30.19 3.25
N VAL A 42 7.40 29.40 2.58
CA VAL A 42 7.35 27.93 2.63
C VAL A 42 7.58 27.41 4.05
N SER A 43 8.53 27.98 4.80
CA SER A 43 8.80 27.57 6.19
C SER A 43 7.62 27.85 7.11
N MET A 44 6.93 28.99 6.92
CA MET A 44 5.72 29.31 7.68
C MET A 44 4.57 28.35 7.37
N ILE A 45 4.37 28.01 6.09
CA ILE A 45 3.33 27.05 5.68
C ILE A 45 3.66 25.65 6.20
N GLN A 46 4.94 25.24 6.17
CA GLN A 46 5.39 23.95 6.72
C GLN A 46 5.03 23.79 8.20
N ALA A 47 5.17 24.85 9.01
CA ALA A 47 4.80 24.81 10.43
C ALA A 47 3.30 24.56 10.64
N VAL A 48 2.45 25.04 9.71
CA VAL A 48 0.99 24.91 9.77
C VAL A 48 0.49 23.61 9.14
N LEU A 49 1.22 23.04 8.18
CA LEU A 49 0.90 21.76 7.55
C LEU A 49 0.87 20.60 8.56
N LEU A 50 1.71 20.66 9.60
CA LEU A 50 1.71 19.68 10.69
C LEU A 50 0.38 19.71 11.47
N ASP A 51 -0.13 20.89 11.79
CA ASP A 51 -1.42 21.05 12.50
C ASP A 51 -2.62 20.68 11.61
N ALA A 52 -2.50 20.88 10.29
CA ALA A 52 -3.54 20.54 9.32
C ALA A 52 -3.67 19.02 9.09
N GLU A 53 -2.61 18.25 9.33
CA GLU A 53 -2.57 16.79 9.12
C GLU A 53 -3.61 16.05 9.98
N GLU A 54 -3.80 16.46 11.24
CA GLU A 54 -4.77 15.84 12.14
C GLU A 54 -6.22 16.04 11.69
N GLN A 55 -6.50 17.11 10.93
CA GLN A 55 -7.87 17.51 10.57
C GLN A 55 -8.22 17.36 9.08
N TYR A 56 -7.26 16.95 8.24
CA TYR A 56 -7.43 16.84 6.79
C TYR A 56 -8.62 15.98 6.35
N SER A 57 -8.90 14.86 7.03
CA SER A 57 -10.03 14.00 6.68
C SER A 57 -11.37 14.42 7.29
N LEU A 58 -11.33 15.36 8.22
CA LEU A 58 -12.48 15.72 9.05
C LEU A 58 -13.14 17.01 8.55
N SER A 59 -12.43 17.82 7.76
CA SER A 59 -12.93 19.09 7.22
C SER A 59 -12.71 19.20 5.71
N HIS A 60 -13.81 19.34 4.97
CA HIS A 60 -13.78 19.64 3.53
C HIS A 60 -13.03 20.94 3.23
N GLN A 61 -13.13 21.93 4.12
CA GLN A 61 -12.44 23.21 3.98
C GLN A 61 -10.92 23.06 4.10
N VAL A 62 -10.45 22.26 5.06
CA VAL A 62 -9.01 21.92 5.19
C VAL A 62 -8.54 21.17 3.94
N LYS A 63 -9.33 20.22 3.44
CA LYS A 63 -8.99 19.48 2.22
C LYS A 63 -8.79 20.38 1.00
N VAL A 64 -9.72 21.31 0.72
CA VAL A 64 -9.60 22.26 -0.40
C VAL A 64 -8.38 23.17 -0.25
N TRP A 65 -8.10 23.62 0.98
CA TRP A 65 -6.94 24.46 1.28
C TRP A 65 -5.62 23.71 1.04
N VAL A 66 -5.51 22.47 1.51
CA VAL A 66 -4.35 21.61 1.29
C VAL A 66 -4.18 21.28 -0.19
N ASP A 67 -5.25 20.94 -0.91
CA ASP A 67 -5.17 20.64 -2.35
C ASP A 67 -4.68 21.87 -3.14
N SER A 68 -5.11 23.08 -2.75
CA SER A 68 -4.64 24.34 -3.36
C SER A 68 -3.16 24.61 -3.05
N LEU A 69 -2.71 24.33 -1.82
CA LEU A 69 -1.29 24.38 -1.48
C LEU A 69 -0.49 23.39 -2.33
N LYS A 70 -1.01 22.18 -2.53
CA LYS A 70 -0.33 21.12 -3.30
C LYS A 70 0.07 21.57 -4.70
N GLU A 71 -0.84 22.22 -5.41
CA GLU A 71 -0.55 22.76 -6.74
C GLU A 71 0.54 23.85 -6.68
N ALA A 72 0.43 24.79 -5.76
CA ALA A 72 1.42 25.87 -5.62
C ALA A 72 2.81 25.36 -5.19
N PHE A 73 2.87 24.29 -4.40
CA PHE A 73 4.11 23.63 -4.00
C PHE A 73 4.78 22.90 -5.17
N TYR A 74 4.02 22.23 -6.04
CA TYR A 74 4.58 21.65 -7.26
C TYR A 74 5.12 22.72 -8.21
N ASP A 75 4.36 23.80 -8.41
CA ASP A 75 4.82 24.93 -9.23
C ASP A 75 6.13 25.54 -8.69
N ALA A 76 6.27 25.59 -7.36
CA ALA A 76 7.49 26.05 -6.71
C ALA A 76 8.67 25.10 -6.90
N ASP A 77 8.45 23.80 -6.79
CA ASP A 77 9.50 22.79 -6.96
C ASP A 77 10.00 22.74 -8.41
N ASP A 78 9.08 22.71 -9.38
CA ASP A 78 9.39 22.74 -10.83
C ASP A 78 10.21 23.99 -11.20
N LEU A 79 9.84 25.15 -10.64
CA LEU A 79 10.55 26.40 -10.87
C LEU A 79 11.98 26.39 -10.30
N LEU A 80 12.16 25.79 -9.11
CA LEU A 80 13.48 25.67 -8.49
C LEU A 80 14.38 24.68 -9.22
N ASP A 81 13.81 23.65 -9.84
CA ASP A 81 14.56 22.72 -10.69
C ASP A 81 14.96 23.36 -12.03
N GLU A 82 14.08 24.13 -12.67
CA GLU A 82 14.42 24.97 -13.84
C GLU A 82 15.62 25.87 -13.47
N PHE A 83 15.50 26.64 -12.38
CA PHE A 83 16.54 27.57 -11.94
C PHE A 83 17.86 26.87 -11.59
N SER A 84 17.81 25.74 -10.87
CA SER A 84 19.00 24.97 -10.48
C SER A 84 19.74 24.44 -11.71
N THR A 85 19.00 23.96 -12.71
CA THR A 85 19.55 23.49 -13.98
C THR A 85 20.25 24.62 -14.74
N ASP A 86 19.63 25.79 -14.82
CA ASP A 86 20.21 26.96 -15.49
C ASP A 86 21.46 27.51 -14.80
N VAL A 87 21.51 27.46 -13.46
CA VAL A 87 22.71 27.81 -12.69
C VAL A 87 23.85 26.83 -12.98
N LEU A 88 23.58 25.52 -13.01
CA LEU A 88 24.58 24.49 -13.30
C LEU A 88 25.14 24.62 -14.72
N LEU A 89 24.27 24.83 -15.72
CA LEU A 89 24.68 25.03 -17.12
C LEU A 89 25.63 26.21 -17.26
N LYS A 90 25.34 27.34 -16.60
CA LYS A 90 26.21 28.52 -16.64
C LYS A 90 27.56 28.30 -15.97
N GLN A 91 27.60 27.57 -14.85
CA GLN A 91 28.86 27.22 -14.19
C GLN A 91 29.75 26.33 -15.09
N MET A 92 29.17 25.37 -15.82
CA MET A 92 29.91 24.51 -16.75
C MET A 92 30.48 25.28 -17.96
N ILE A 93 29.71 26.22 -18.51
CA ILE A 93 30.12 27.03 -19.67
C ILE A 93 31.26 28.00 -19.33
N THR A 94 31.34 28.46 -18.09
CA THR A 94 32.37 29.42 -17.65
C THR A 94 33.77 28.80 -17.54
N GLY A 95 33.87 27.46 -17.51
CA GLY A 95 35.14 26.72 -17.36
C GLY A 95 35.75 26.14 -18.65
N ASN A 96 35.02 26.07 -19.77
CA ASN A 96 35.49 25.33 -20.96
C ASN A 96 35.29 26.10 -22.26
N LYS A 97 36.40 26.48 -22.92
CA LYS A 97 36.43 27.35 -24.12
C LYS A 97 35.66 26.78 -25.33
N MET A 98 35.52 25.45 -25.42
CA MET A 98 34.95 24.77 -26.59
C MET A 98 33.41 24.70 -26.59
N LEU A 99 32.74 24.86 -25.43
CA LEU A 99 31.27 24.86 -25.35
C LEU A 99 30.64 26.22 -25.67
N ARG A 100 31.46 27.24 -25.94
CA ARG A 100 30.98 28.59 -26.25
C ARG A 100 30.28 28.67 -27.61
N GLU A 101 30.64 27.81 -28.57
CA GLU A 101 30.01 27.79 -29.90
C GLU A 101 28.67 27.06 -29.96
N VAL A 102 28.47 26.02 -29.13
CA VAL A 102 27.18 25.29 -29.08
C VAL A 102 26.13 26.05 -28.25
N SER A 103 26.55 27.10 -27.52
CA SER A 103 25.69 27.92 -26.66
C SER A 103 24.74 28.89 -27.40
N LEU A 104 24.84 28.97 -28.73
CA LEU A 104 24.00 29.85 -29.55
C LEU A 104 22.55 29.35 -29.77
N PHE A 105 22.21 28.13 -29.34
CA PHE A 105 20.86 27.58 -29.56
C PHE A 105 19.89 27.66 -28.37
N PHE A 106 20.33 28.10 -27.18
CA PHE A 106 19.45 28.19 -25.99
C PHE A 106 19.53 29.49 -25.18
N SER A 107 20.17 30.55 -25.71
CA SER A 107 20.29 31.82 -24.96
C SER A 107 19.07 32.72 -25.18
N SER A 108 18.28 32.96 -24.12
CA SER A 108 17.60 34.26 -24.00
C SER A 108 18.68 35.31 -23.66
N SER A 109 18.96 36.14 -24.65
CA SER A 109 20.15 36.98 -24.73
C SER A 109 20.05 38.21 -23.80
N ASN A 110 20.37 38.02 -22.51
CA ASN A 110 20.92 39.00 -21.54
C ASN A 110 20.78 38.40 -20.12
N PRO A 111 21.88 38.13 -19.38
CA PRO A 111 21.83 37.60 -18.01
C PRO A 111 20.92 38.40 -17.06
N PHE A 112 20.82 39.72 -17.26
CA PHE A 112 19.96 40.60 -16.48
C PHE A 112 18.47 40.41 -16.81
N VAL A 113 18.12 40.28 -18.09
CA VAL A 113 16.73 40.03 -18.54
C VAL A 113 16.25 38.67 -18.07
N TYR A 114 17.11 37.66 -18.14
CA TYR A 114 16.82 36.37 -17.56
C TYR A 114 16.57 36.52 -16.05
N GLY A 115 17.49 37.20 -15.33
CA GLY A 115 17.37 37.34 -13.88
C GLY A 115 16.08 38.02 -13.44
N LEU A 116 15.65 39.07 -14.15
CA LEU A 116 14.35 39.69 -13.93
C LEU A 116 13.18 38.75 -14.23
N LYS A 117 13.24 38.01 -15.34
CA LYS A 117 12.20 37.02 -15.69
C LYS A 117 12.07 35.95 -14.61
N MET A 118 13.19 35.46 -14.09
CA MET A 118 13.20 34.43 -13.05
C MET A 118 12.75 34.99 -11.69
N ALA A 119 13.17 36.19 -11.31
CA ALA A 119 12.70 36.87 -10.11
C ALA A 119 11.17 37.01 -10.13
N HIS A 120 10.61 37.41 -11.27
CA HIS A 120 9.16 37.56 -11.43
C HIS A 120 8.41 36.22 -11.39
N LYS A 121 8.98 35.14 -11.95
CA LYS A 121 8.42 33.79 -11.79
C LYS A 121 8.38 33.37 -10.32
N ILE A 122 9.48 33.59 -9.58
CA ILE A 122 9.59 33.25 -8.16
C ILE A 122 8.60 34.08 -7.32
N GLU A 123 8.50 35.38 -7.62
CA GLU A 123 7.54 36.28 -7.00
C GLU A 123 6.10 35.82 -7.21
N ASN A 124 5.72 35.42 -8.43
CA ASN A 124 4.37 34.94 -8.74
C ASN A 124 4.01 33.67 -7.93
N VAL A 125 4.93 32.72 -7.83
CA VAL A 125 4.73 31.51 -7.01
C VAL A 125 4.61 31.87 -5.53
N ARG A 126 5.49 32.75 -5.04
CA ARG A 126 5.42 33.25 -3.66
C ARG A 126 4.09 33.93 -3.37
N SER A 127 3.63 34.83 -4.24
CA SER A 127 2.36 35.53 -4.07
C SER A 127 1.18 34.57 -4.02
N ARG A 128 1.16 33.52 -4.86
CA ARG A 128 0.13 32.47 -4.78
C ARG A 128 0.17 31.72 -3.45
N LEU A 129 1.36 31.38 -2.94
CA LEU A 129 1.49 30.75 -1.61
C LEU A 129 1.02 31.67 -0.49
N ASP A 130 1.38 32.96 -0.54
CA ASP A 130 0.96 33.97 0.42
C ASP A 130 -0.56 34.17 0.41
N GLU A 131 -1.20 34.18 -0.76
CA GLU A 131 -2.66 34.27 -0.93
C GLU A 131 -3.37 33.04 -0.35
N ILE A 132 -2.88 31.83 -0.63
CA ILE A 132 -3.45 30.59 -0.08
C ILE A 132 -3.27 30.57 1.44
N ALA A 133 -2.12 31.00 1.96
CA ALA A 133 -1.85 31.10 3.40
C ALA A 133 -2.75 32.14 4.08
N ALA A 134 -3.00 33.28 3.43
CA ALA A 134 -3.86 34.35 3.94
C ALA A 134 -5.36 33.98 3.94
N ASN A 135 -5.79 33.07 3.06
CA ASN A 135 -7.18 32.61 2.99
C ASN A 135 -7.53 31.52 4.04
N ARG A 136 -6.73 31.42 5.11
CA ARG A 136 -6.97 30.52 6.26
C ARG A 136 -8.13 31.02 7.13
N ARG A 137 -9.37 30.94 6.61
CA ARG A 137 -10.60 31.40 7.29
C ARG A 137 -11.31 30.30 8.09
N PHE A 138 -10.56 29.43 8.79
CA PHE A 138 -11.16 28.33 9.55
C PHE A 138 -10.79 28.43 11.04
N HIS A 139 -11.79 28.35 11.91
CA HIS A 139 -11.62 28.09 13.34
C HIS A 139 -11.89 26.60 13.57
N LEU A 140 -10.94 25.93 14.20
CA LEU A 140 -10.96 24.48 14.40
C LEU A 140 -12.04 24.16 15.44
N ASN A 141 -13.25 23.84 15.00
CA ASN A 141 -14.22 23.06 15.76
C ASN A 141 -15.30 22.44 14.85
N GLU A 142 -15.63 21.20 15.23
CA GLU A 142 -16.71 20.29 14.82
C GLU A 142 -16.68 19.68 13.41
N CYS A 143 -16.34 18.37 13.41
CA CYS A 143 -16.39 17.41 12.33
C CYS A 143 -17.79 17.23 11.74
N GLN A 144 -17.87 17.13 10.42
CA GLN A 144 -18.93 16.38 9.75
C GLN A 144 -18.31 15.32 8.84
N GLU A 145 -18.64 14.06 9.10
CA GLU A 145 -18.21 12.91 8.33
C GLU A 145 -18.81 12.95 6.91
N ILE A 146 -17.93 12.93 5.91
CA ILE A 146 -18.32 12.71 4.51
C ILE A 146 -17.89 11.30 4.14
N THR A 147 -18.85 10.39 4.08
CA THR A 147 -18.70 9.04 3.55
C THR A 147 -18.55 9.12 2.03
N ALA A 148 -17.31 9.09 1.54
CA ALA A 148 -17.04 8.94 0.11
C ALA A 148 -16.97 7.45 -0.26
N PRO A 149 -17.62 7.01 -1.36
CA PRO A 149 -17.47 5.64 -1.83
C PRO A 149 -16.09 5.49 -2.49
N MET A 150 -15.13 4.91 -1.75
CA MET A 150 -13.84 4.53 -2.33
C MET A 150 -14.04 3.31 -3.24
N VAL A 151 -13.92 3.52 -4.54
CA VAL A 151 -13.69 2.46 -5.52
C VAL A 151 -12.26 1.97 -5.32
N GLU A 152 -12.11 0.78 -4.73
CA GLU A 152 -10.82 0.20 -4.32
C GLU A 152 -10.43 -0.98 -5.21
N GLU A 153 -9.35 -0.83 -5.97
CA GLU A 153 -8.64 -1.94 -6.61
C GLU A 153 -7.56 -2.51 -5.64
N ARG A 154 -7.75 -3.74 -5.12
CA ARG A 154 -7.04 -4.41 -3.95
C ARG A 154 -6.17 -5.71 -4.12
N GLU A 155 -4.85 -5.66 -4.14
CA GLU A 155 -3.88 -6.78 -4.07
C GLU A 155 -4.22 -8.23 -4.61
N GLN A 156 -3.37 -8.76 -5.48
CA GLN A 156 -3.23 -10.21 -5.79
C GLN A 156 -2.43 -10.91 -4.70
N THR A 157 -2.80 -12.16 -4.45
CA THR A 157 -2.25 -13.02 -3.40
C THR A 157 -1.54 -14.23 -3.99
N HIS A 158 -0.50 -14.71 -3.31
CA HIS A 158 0.27 -15.90 -3.71
C HIS A 158 -0.03 -17.11 -2.83
N SER A 159 0.57 -18.27 -3.14
CA SER A 159 0.40 -19.49 -2.35
C SER A 159 1.32 -19.58 -1.12
N SER A 160 2.19 -18.61 -0.88
CA SER A 160 3.17 -18.57 0.23
C SER A 160 2.51 -18.28 1.57
N LEU A 161 2.96 -18.94 2.64
CA LEU A 161 2.43 -18.71 3.98
C LEU A 161 3.12 -17.52 4.67
N PRO A 162 2.39 -16.72 5.48
CA PRO A 162 3.01 -15.70 6.32
C PRO A 162 3.85 -16.31 7.45
N GLN A 163 4.83 -15.55 7.96
CA GLN A 163 5.83 -16.02 8.93
C GLN A 163 5.24 -16.54 10.26
N VAL A 164 4.08 -16.03 10.69
CA VAL A 164 3.41 -16.46 11.93
C VAL A 164 1.91 -16.63 11.65
N VAL A 165 1.41 -17.85 11.85
CA VAL A 165 -0.04 -18.12 11.81
C VAL A 165 -0.46 -18.67 13.16
N VAL A 166 -1.41 -17.97 13.79
CA VAL A 166 -1.96 -18.34 15.10
C VAL A 166 -3.37 -18.87 14.91
N GLY A 167 -3.69 -19.93 15.64
CA GLY A 167 -4.99 -20.58 15.58
C GLY A 167 -5.25 -21.29 14.26
N ARG A 168 -6.53 -21.41 13.89
CA ARG A 168 -7.02 -21.95 12.61
C ARG A 168 -6.79 -23.45 12.37
N LYS A 169 -6.38 -24.23 13.39
CA LYS A 169 -6.14 -25.68 13.22
C LYS A 169 -7.43 -26.43 12.87
N GLU A 170 -8.51 -26.10 13.57
CA GLU A 170 -9.83 -26.70 13.40
C GLU A 170 -10.46 -26.29 12.06
N ASP A 171 -10.36 -25.00 11.71
CA ASP A 171 -10.81 -24.47 10.42
C ASP A 171 -10.05 -25.13 9.26
N LYS A 172 -8.73 -25.24 9.37
CA LYS A 172 -7.89 -25.93 8.39
C LYS A 172 -8.31 -27.39 8.25
N LYS A 173 -8.49 -28.09 9.37
CA LYS A 173 -8.88 -29.50 9.38
C LYS A 173 -10.19 -29.71 8.62
N LYS A 174 -11.22 -28.90 8.89
CA LYS A 174 -12.51 -28.97 8.18
C LYS A 174 -12.35 -28.82 6.67
N ILE A 175 -11.52 -27.86 6.22
CA ILE A 175 -11.27 -27.65 4.80
C ILE A 175 -10.52 -28.85 4.20
N VAL A 176 -9.46 -29.32 4.86
CA VAL A 176 -8.68 -30.48 4.39
C VAL A 176 -9.55 -31.74 4.31
N ASP A 177 -10.35 -32.01 5.33
CA ASP A 177 -11.28 -33.15 5.35
C ASP A 177 -12.27 -33.08 4.18
N PHE A 178 -12.82 -31.89 3.88
CA PHE A 178 -13.67 -31.69 2.71
C PHE A 178 -12.91 -31.91 1.39
N LEU A 179 -11.70 -31.37 1.26
CA LEU A 179 -10.89 -31.49 0.04
C LEU A 179 -10.56 -32.95 -0.28
N LEU A 180 -10.34 -33.78 0.74
CA LEU A 180 -10.01 -35.20 0.61
C LEU A 180 -11.25 -36.11 0.50
N SER A 181 -12.45 -35.57 0.75
CA SER A 181 -13.70 -36.34 0.69
C SER A 181 -14.06 -36.81 -0.72
N SER A 182 -14.59 -38.03 -0.82
CA SER A 182 -15.13 -38.57 -2.07
C SER A 182 -16.36 -37.79 -2.51
N SER A 183 -16.41 -37.44 -3.79
CA SER A 183 -17.51 -36.67 -4.37
C SER A 183 -18.55 -37.65 -4.90
N TYR A 184 -19.75 -37.70 -4.31
CA TYR A 184 -20.85 -38.53 -4.79
C TYR A 184 -21.68 -37.73 -5.80
N GLY A 185 -21.47 -37.96 -7.10
CA GLY A 185 -22.35 -37.49 -8.18
C GLY A 185 -21.92 -36.25 -8.98
N GLU A 186 -21.14 -35.32 -8.43
CA GLU A 186 -20.60 -34.16 -9.17
C GLU A 186 -19.13 -34.34 -9.55
N ASN A 187 -18.75 -33.98 -10.79
CA ASN A 187 -17.35 -34.03 -11.24
C ASN A 187 -16.45 -33.05 -10.48
N VAL A 188 -17.01 -31.92 -10.01
CA VAL A 188 -16.29 -30.85 -9.32
C VAL A 188 -17.08 -30.35 -8.13
N SER A 189 -16.53 -30.44 -6.91
CA SER A 189 -17.13 -29.87 -5.70
C SER A 189 -16.48 -28.55 -5.30
N ILE A 190 -17.23 -27.67 -4.66
CA ILE A 190 -16.82 -26.31 -4.30
C ILE A 190 -16.91 -26.11 -2.79
N ILE A 191 -15.86 -25.54 -2.20
CA ILE A 191 -15.87 -25.02 -0.82
C ILE A 191 -15.60 -23.52 -0.82
N SER A 192 -16.43 -22.76 -0.11
CA SER A 192 -16.25 -21.32 0.08
C SER A 192 -15.77 -20.99 1.49
N ILE A 193 -14.75 -20.14 1.60
CA ILE A 193 -14.31 -19.51 2.85
C ILE A 193 -14.81 -18.06 2.84
N VAL A 194 -15.74 -17.75 3.74
CA VAL A 194 -16.46 -16.47 3.78
C VAL A 194 -16.13 -15.72 5.06
N GLY A 195 -15.94 -14.41 4.97
CA GLY A 195 -15.70 -13.56 6.14
C GLY A 195 -15.19 -12.19 5.76
N ILE A 196 -15.23 -11.24 6.71
CA ILE A 196 -14.82 -9.85 6.47
C ILE A 196 -13.34 -9.74 6.06
N GLY A 197 -12.95 -8.56 5.58
CA GLY A 197 -11.55 -8.27 5.21
C GLY A 197 -10.62 -8.45 6.41
N GLY A 198 -9.37 -8.86 6.18
CA GLY A 198 -8.37 -8.98 7.25
C GLY A 198 -8.51 -10.18 8.19
N LEU A 199 -9.55 -11.03 8.06
CA LEU A 199 -9.72 -12.24 8.91
C LEU A 199 -8.71 -13.37 8.65
N GLY A 200 -7.96 -13.32 7.56
CA GLY A 200 -7.01 -14.38 7.18
C GLY A 200 -7.62 -15.51 6.33
N LYS A 201 -8.64 -15.23 5.50
CA LYS A 201 -9.24 -16.21 4.59
C LYS A 201 -8.22 -16.79 3.60
N THR A 202 -7.49 -15.90 2.92
CA THR A 202 -6.38 -16.25 2.03
C THR A 202 -5.35 -17.10 2.77
N THR A 203 -4.96 -16.71 3.99
CA THR A 203 -4.02 -17.48 4.83
C THR A 203 -4.53 -18.88 5.16
N LEU A 204 -5.82 -19.01 5.50
CA LEU A 204 -6.44 -20.31 5.74
C LEU A 204 -6.48 -21.18 4.47
N ALA A 205 -6.80 -20.59 3.33
CA ALA A 205 -6.74 -21.26 2.04
C ALA A 205 -5.30 -21.70 1.70
N GLN A 206 -4.28 -20.87 1.93
CA GLN A 206 -2.87 -21.21 1.74
C GLN A 206 -2.46 -22.39 2.65
N LEU A 207 -2.92 -22.39 3.91
CA LEU A 207 -2.64 -23.48 4.87
C LEU A 207 -3.22 -24.82 4.41
N ALA A 208 -4.45 -24.82 3.90
CA ALA A 208 -5.09 -26.03 3.37
C ALA A 208 -4.45 -26.45 2.04
N TYR A 209 -4.21 -25.50 1.13
CA TYR A 209 -3.57 -25.75 -0.15
C TYR A 209 -2.18 -26.35 0.00
N ASN A 210 -1.40 -25.89 0.97
CA ASN A 210 -0.03 -26.37 1.20
C ASN A 210 0.06 -27.61 2.09
N ASP A 211 -1.06 -28.14 2.58
CA ASP A 211 -1.08 -29.35 3.39
C ASP A 211 -0.50 -30.56 2.64
N VAL A 212 0.28 -31.39 3.33
CA VAL A 212 0.99 -32.53 2.73
C VAL A 212 0.02 -33.52 2.10
N MET A 213 -1.11 -33.78 2.75
CA MET A 213 -2.13 -34.69 2.25
C MET A 213 -2.85 -34.12 1.03
N VAL A 214 -3.12 -32.81 1.03
CA VAL A 214 -3.72 -32.12 -0.11
C VAL A 214 -2.75 -32.11 -1.30
N LYS A 215 -1.45 -31.87 -1.06
CA LYS A 215 -0.42 -31.89 -2.11
C LYS A 215 -0.30 -33.25 -2.80
N SER A 216 -0.44 -34.35 -2.08
CA SER A 216 -0.35 -35.70 -2.64
C SER A 216 -1.65 -36.19 -3.29
N TYR A 217 -2.79 -35.62 -2.93
CA TYR A 217 -4.10 -36.05 -3.41
C TYR A 217 -4.48 -35.50 -4.80
N PHE A 218 -4.01 -34.28 -5.13
CA PHE A 218 -4.33 -33.61 -6.40
C PHE A 218 -3.13 -33.62 -7.35
N GLU A 219 -3.37 -34.02 -8.61
CA GLU A 219 -2.35 -34.02 -9.66
C GLU A 219 -2.02 -32.60 -10.14
N LEU A 220 -3.04 -31.75 -10.21
CA LEU A 220 -2.91 -30.36 -10.62
C LEU A 220 -3.36 -29.45 -9.49
N LYS A 221 -2.58 -28.41 -9.22
CA LYS A 221 -2.90 -27.39 -8.22
C LYS A 221 -2.68 -26.02 -8.82
N MET A 222 -3.73 -25.20 -8.77
CA MET A 222 -3.75 -23.88 -9.39
C MET A 222 -4.22 -22.87 -8.37
N TRP A 223 -3.55 -21.71 -8.31
CA TRP A 223 -3.91 -20.61 -7.42
C TRP A 223 -4.10 -19.35 -8.23
N VAL A 224 -5.33 -18.85 -8.29
CA VAL A 224 -5.72 -17.72 -9.12
C VAL A 224 -6.37 -16.67 -8.25
N CYS A 225 -5.71 -15.52 -8.12
CA CYS A 225 -6.31 -14.36 -7.48
C CYS A 225 -7.19 -13.59 -8.48
N ILE A 226 -8.42 -13.28 -8.07
CA ILE A 226 -9.42 -12.60 -8.88
C ILE A 226 -9.38 -11.09 -8.60
N SER A 227 -9.15 -10.32 -9.66
CA SER A 227 -9.27 -8.85 -9.64
C SER A 227 -10.71 -8.41 -9.86
N ASP A 228 -11.04 -7.15 -9.53
CA ASP A 228 -12.41 -6.61 -9.60
C ASP A 228 -12.99 -6.66 -11.03
N ASN A 229 -12.13 -6.57 -12.04
CA ASN A 229 -12.48 -6.88 -13.42
C ASN A 229 -12.58 -8.40 -13.64
N PHE A 230 -13.68 -9.00 -13.19
CA PHE A 230 -13.99 -10.41 -13.44
C PHE A 230 -14.44 -10.60 -14.90
N GLY A 231 -13.48 -10.91 -15.75
CA GLY A 231 -13.70 -11.43 -17.09
C GLY A 231 -13.34 -12.91 -17.15
N VAL A 232 -14.27 -13.77 -17.60
CA VAL A 232 -14.05 -15.23 -17.72
C VAL A 232 -12.76 -15.53 -18.49
N LYS A 233 -12.51 -14.79 -19.58
CA LYS A 233 -11.27 -14.89 -20.37
C LYS A 233 -10.01 -14.65 -19.53
N ILE A 234 -10.00 -13.59 -18.71
CA ILE A 234 -8.84 -13.23 -17.86
C ILE A 234 -8.57 -14.32 -16.83
N VAL A 235 -9.64 -14.87 -16.23
CA VAL A 235 -9.51 -15.96 -15.26
C VAL A 235 -8.95 -17.22 -15.92
N VAL A 236 -9.44 -17.57 -17.10
CA VAL A 236 -8.92 -18.72 -17.87
C VAL A 236 -7.46 -18.53 -18.26
N GLU A 237 -7.06 -17.33 -18.70
CA GLU A 237 -5.66 -17.00 -18.99
C GLU A 237 -4.77 -17.21 -17.75
N LYS A 238 -5.20 -16.74 -16.57
CA LYS A 238 -4.48 -16.93 -15.31
C LYS A 238 -4.40 -18.41 -14.90
N ILE A 239 -5.48 -19.17 -15.09
CA ILE A 239 -5.47 -20.63 -14.83
C ILE A 239 -4.44 -21.32 -15.72
N LEU A 240 -4.43 -20.99 -17.02
CA LEU A 240 -3.50 -21.55 -17.99
C LEU A 240 -2.05 -21.14 -17.70
N GLU A 241 -1.82 -19.91 -17.26
CA GLU A 241 -0.52 -19.44 -16.79
C GLU A 241 0.01 -20.30 -15.64
N CYS A 242 -0.84 -20.69 -14.67
CA CYS A 242 -0.45 -21.63 -13.62
C CYS A 242 -0.12 -23.04 -14.15
N LEU A 243 -0.79 -23.50 -15.21
CA LEU A 243 -0.64 -24.85 -15.75
C LEU A 243 0.55 -24.99 -16.72
N ILE A 244 0.85 -23.93 -17.46
CA ILE A 244 1.84 -23.92 -18.55
C ILE A 244 3.14 -23.24 -18.11
N GLY A 245 3.07 -22.35 -17.11
CA GLY A 245 4.20 -21.54 -16.65
C GLY A 245 4.39 -20.23 -17.42
N GLU A 246 3.61 -20.01 -18.48
CA GLU A 246 3.65 -18.79 -19.28
C GLU A 246 2.24 -18.28 -19.57
N LYS A 247 2.09 -16.95 -19.60
CA LYS A 247 0.81 -16.30 -19.90
C LYS A 247 0.46 -16.46 -21.39
N PRO A 248 -0.71 -17.04 -21.73
CA PRO A 248 -1.15 -17.11 -23.11
C PRO A 248 -1.40 -15.69 -23.66
N LYS A 249 -0.78 -15.33 -24.80
CA LYS A 249 -0.91 -13.99 -25.40
C LYS A 249 -1.86 -14.01 -26.58
N ASN A 250 -2.81 -13.08 -26.59
CA ASN A 250 -3.71 -12.76 -27.72
C ASN A 250 -4.53 -13.95 -28.27
N LEU A 251 -4.81 -14.96 -27.45
CA LEU A 251 -5.66 -16.07 -27.88
C LEU A 251 -7.13 -15.68 -27.84
N GLU A 252 -7.89 -16.22 -28.80
CA GLU A 252 -9.35 -16.15 -28.77
C GLU A 252 -9.91 -17.06 -27.68
N MET A 253 -11.14 -16.77 -27.23
CA MET A 253 -11.76 -17.51 -26.14
C MET A 253 -11.90 -19.01 -26.46
N ASN A 254 -12.20 -19.38 -27.71
CA ASN A 254 -12.34 -20.79 -28.08
C ASN A 254 -11.03 -21.56 -27.92
N THR A 255 -9.90 -20.99 -28.37
CA THR A 255 -8.58 -21.59 -28.20
C THR A 255 -8.20 -21.75 -26.73
N LEU A 256 -8.52 -20.76 -25.89
CA LEU A 256 -8.30 -20.84 -24.45
C LEU A 256 -9.14 -21.95 -23.80
N LYS A 257 -10.39 -22.14 -24.24
CA LYS A 257 -11.27 -23.21 -23.76
C LYS A 257 -10.73 -24.59 -24.10
N ASP A 258 -10.33 -24.80 -25.35
CA ASP A 258 -9.81 -26.09 -25.82
C ASP A 258 -8.52 -26.46 -25.09
N LEU A 259 -7.61 -25.49 -24.92
CA LEU A 259 -6.37 -25.68 -24.20
C LEU A 259 -6.60 -25.98 -22.71
N LEU A 260 -7.52 -25.26 -22.06
CA LEU A 260 -7.86 -25.52 -20.66
C LEU A 260 -8.41 -26.94 -20.50
N ARG A 261 -9.36 -27.34 -21.36
CA ARG A 261 -9.95 -28.67 -21.36
C ARG A 261 -8.90 -29.75 -21.56
N GLU A 262 -8.00 -29.60 -22.54
CA GLU A 262 -6.89 -30.53 -22.77
C GLU A 262 -6.03 -30.69 -21.52
N LYS A 263 -5.67 -29.59 -20.84
CA LYS A 263 -4.76 -29.65 -19.68
C LYS A 263 -5.38 -30.30 -18.45
N ILE A 264 -6.67 -30.07 -18.20
CA ILE A 264 -7.37 -30.64 -17.03
C ILE A 264 -8.00 -32.01 -17.30
N HIS A 265 -8.11 -32.41 -18.58
CA HIS A 265 -8.81 -33.64 -18.96
C HIS A 265 -8.26 -34.86 -18.23
N GLY A 266 -9.15 -35.60 -17.56
CA GLY A 266 -8.81 -36.84 -16.87
C GLY A 266 -7.91 -36.70 -15.64
N LYS A 267 -7.58 -35.47 -15.22
CA LYS A 267 -6.73 -35.20 -14.06
C LYS A 267 -7.55 -34.68 -12.89
N LYS A 268 -7.19 -35.10 -11.68
CA LYS A 268 -7.79 -34.56 -10.47
C LYS A 268 -7.10 -33.25 -10.09
N TYR A 269 -7.84 -32.15 -10.08
CA TYR A 269 -7.28 -30.83 -9.81
C TYR A 269 -7.87 -30.14 -8.57
N LEU A 270 -7.07 -29.29 -7.95
CA LEU A 270 -7.48 -28.28 -6.98
C LEU A 270 -7.28 -26.89 -7.56
N LEU A 271 -8.36 -26.14 -7.71
CA LEU A 271 -8.32 -24.74 -8.14
C LEU A 271 -8.69 -23.84 -6.97
N VAL A 272 -7.82 -22.89 -6.62
CA VAL A 272 -8.12 -21.84 -5.66
C VAL A 272 -8.45 -20.55 -6.42
N LEU A 273 -9.65 -20.02 -6.16
CA LEU A 273 -10.10 -18.71 -6.63
C LEU A 273 -10.11 -17.76 -5.43
N ASP A 274 -9.04 -17.00 -5.26
CA ASP A 274 -8.88 -16.11 -4.11
C ASP A 274 -9.53 -14.74 -4.36
N ASP A 275 -10.25 -14.26 -3.35
CA ASP A 275 -10.97 -12.98 -3.28
C ASP A 275 -12.01 -12.79 -4.41
N LEU A 276 -12.96 -13.72 -4.56
CA LEU A 276 -14.05 -13.61 -5.53
C LEU A 276 -15.13 -12.63 -5.04
N TRP A 277 -15.35 -11.55 -5.80
CA TRP A 277 -16.34 -10.50 -5.49
C TRP A 277 -17.53 -10.44 -6.44
N ASN A 278 -17.39 -11.02 -7.62
CA ASN A 278 -18.35 -10.82 -8.69
C ASN A 278 -19.64 -11.62 -8.43
N GLU A 279 -20.78 -10.93 -8.40
CA GLU A 279 -22.11 -11.52 -8.19
C GLU A 279 -22.87 -11.82 -9.52
N ASP A 280 -22.17 -11.77 -10.65
CA ASP A 280 -22.71 -12.13 -11.97
C ASP A 280 -22.75 -13.66 -12.11
N PHE A 281 -23.93 -14.20 -11.82
CA PHE A 281 -24.25 -15.61 -11.98
C PHE A 281 -23.84 -16.15 -13.35
N LYS A 282 -24.06 -15.40 -14.43
CA LYS A 282 -23.81 -15.89 -15.79
C LYS A 282 -22.32 -16.13 -16.01
N LYS A 283 -21.48 -15.16 -15.63
CA LYS A 283 -20.03 -15.31 -15.77
C LYS A 283 -19.47 -16.46 -14.93
N TRP A 284 -20.04 -16.70 -13.74
CA TRP A 284 -19.68 -17.86 -12.93
C TRP A 284 -20.03 -19.17 -13.63
N PHE A 285 -21.26 -19.31 -14.15
CA PHE A 285 -21.66 -20.53 -14.87
C PHE A 285 -20.84 -20.75 -16.14
N ASP A 286 -20.54 -19.67 -16.88
CA ASP A 286 -19.66 -19.72 -18.04
C ASP A 286 -18.25 -20.22 -17.68
N LEU A 287 -17.70 -19.82 -16.52
CA LEU A 287 -16.42 -20.34 -16.02
C LEU A 287 -16.56 -21.80 -15.55
N LYS A 288 -17.60 -22.12 -14.79
CA LYS A 288 -17.84 -23.47 -14.24
C LYS A 288 -17.95 -24.50 -15.36
N ASP A 289 -18.64 -24.19 -16.45
CA ASP A 289 -18.79 -25.07 -17.63
C ASP A 289 -17.43 -25.46 -18.24
N LEU A 290 -16.45 -24.56 -18.20
CA LEU A 290 -15.09 -24.84 -18.70
C LEU A 290 -14.30 -25.76 -17.79
N LEU A 291 -14.67 -25.85 -16.52
CA LEU A 291 -13.96 -26.61 -15.49
C LEU A 291 -14.52 -28.03 -15.29
N VAL A 292 -15.67 -28.38 -15.89
CA VAL A 292 -16.32 -29.70 -15.72
C VAL A 292 -15.50 -30.88 -16.32
N GLY A 293 -14.51 -30.60 -17.16
CA GLY A 293 -13.73 -31.61 -17.89
C GLY A 293 -12.68 -32.40 -17.07
N GLY A 294 -12.51 -32.08 -15.78
CA GLY A 294 -11.56 -32.78 -14.91
C GLY A 294 -12.02 -34.17 -14.45
N ALA A 295 -11.12 -34.91 -13.80
CA ALA A 295 -11.46 -36.19 -13.17
C ALA A 295 -12.39 -36.00 -11.97
N SER A 296 -13.21 -37.03 -11.68
CA SER A 296 -14.05 -37.07 -10.49
C SER A 296 -13.22 -36.87 -9.22
N GLY A 297 -13.73 -36.04 -8.30
CA GLY A 297 -13.03 -35.64 -7.10
C GLY A 297 -12.20 -34.37 -7.23
N SER A 298 -12.26 -33.67 -8.37
CA SER A 298 -11.68 -32.32 -8.50
C SER A 298 -12.40 -31.33 -7.59
N LYS A 299 -11.67 -30.36 -7.03
CA LYS A 299 -12.20 -29.41 -6.05
C LYS A 299 -11.89 -27.96 -6.44
N ILE A 300 -12.82 -27.07 -6.14
CA ILE A 300 -12.61 -25.62 -6.23
C ILE A 300 -12.73 -25.04 -4.82
N MET A 301 -11.72 -24.28 -4.39
CA MET A 301 -11.75 -23.52 -3.15
C MET A 301 -11.89 -22.05 -3.49
N VAL A 302 -12.88 -21.38 -2.91
CA VAL A 302 -13.13 -19.95 -3.15
C VAL A 302 -12.98 -19.20 -1.85
N THR A 303 -12.30 -18.06 -1.85
CA THR A 303 -12.37 -17.12 -0.73
C THR A 303 -13.17 -15.89 -1.14
N THR A 304 -14.04 -15.41 -0.27
CA THR A 304 -14.86 -14.23 -0.57
C THR A 304 -15.23 -13.47 0.70
N ARG A 305 -15.52 -12.18 0.57
CA ARG A 305 -16.07 -11.36 1.66
C ARG A 305 -17.59 -11.36 1.69
N LEU A 306 -18.23 -11.81 0.61
CA LEU A 306 -19.67 -11.71 0.39
C LEU A 306 -20.30 -13.10 0.53
N GLU A 307 -21.19 -13.26 1.51
CA GLU A 307 -21.93 -14.51 1.66
C GLU A 307 -22.82 -14.80 0.44
N ASN A 308 -23.30 -13.75 -0.22
CA ASN A 308 -24.08 -13.85 -1.45
C ASN A 308 -23.29 -14.53 -2.58
N VAL A 309 -21.98 -14.26 -2.71
CA VAL A 309 -21.12 -14.93 -3.69
C VAL A 309 -21.04 -16.43 -3.41
N ALA A 310 -20.88 -16.84 -2.15
CA ALA A 310 -20.85 -18.26 -1.79
C ALA A 310 -22.16 -19.01 -2.10
N LYS A 311 -23.30 -18.33 -1.92
CA LYS A 311 -24.64 -18.81 -2.30
C LYS A 311 -24.80 -18.86 -3.82
N MET A 312 -24.34 -17.82 -4.52
CA MET A 312 -24.39 -17.69 -5.97
C MET A 312 -23.69 -18.86 -6.65
N ILE A 313 -22.47 -19.17 -6.22
CA ILE A 313 -21.68 -20.25 -6.82
C ILE A 313 -22.17 -21.66 -6.46
N ARG A 314 -23.19 -21.76 -5.59
CA ARG A 314 -23.74 -23.00 -5.06
C ARG A 314 -22.66 -23.89 -4.45
N SER A 315 -21.93 -23.32 -3.48
CA SER A 315 -20.89 -24.06 -2.75
C SER A 315 -21.48 -25.28 -2.07
N ASN A 316 -20.82 -26.44 -2.18
CA ASN A 316 -21.23 -27.64 -1.45
C ASN A 316 -20.99 -27.46 0.05
N GLU A 317 -19.89 -26.80 0.41
CA GLU A 317 -19.58 -26.44 1.80
C GLU A 317 -19.22 -24.96 1.92
N THR A 318 -19.61 -24.33 3.03
CA THR A 318 -19.30 -22.94 3.32
C THR A 318 -18.71 -22.80 4.73
N CYS A 319 -17.42 -22.46 4.79
CA CYS A 319 -16.71 -22.12 6.01
C CYS A 319 -16.86 -20.62 6.30
N LYS A 320 -17.73 -20.27 7.27
CA LYS A 320 -17.85 -18.89 7.77
C LYS A 320 -16.74 -18.62 8.78
N LEU A 321 -15.67 -17.97 8.32
CA LEU A 321 -14.50 -17.68 9.13
C LEU A 321 -14.84 -16.62 10.18
N GLN A 322 -14.58 -16.94 11.45
CA GLN A 322 -14.77 -16.03 12.58
C GLN A 322 -13.46 -15.33 12.97
N GLY A 323 -13.56 -14.33 13.83
CA GLY A 323 -12.40 -13.77 14.54
C GLY A 323 -11.63 -14.85 15.31
N LEU A 324 -10.36 -14.60 15.58
CA LEU A 324 -9.56 -15.41 16.48
C LEU A 324 -10.15 -15.38 17.89
N LEU A 325 -9.95 -16.46 18.64
CA LEU A 325 -10.32 -16.50 20.05
C LEU A 325 -9.48 -15.50 20.85
N ASP A 326 -9.96 -15.04 22.01
CA ASP A 326 -9.28 -13.99 22.78
C ASP A 326 -7.83 -14.35 23.14
N HIS A 327 -7.59 -15.61 23.52
CA HIS A 327 -6.24 -16.08 23.85
C HIS A 327 -5.33 -16.18 22.61
N GLU A 328 -5.87 -16.56 21.45
CA GLU A 328 -5.15 -16.58 20.17
C GLU A 328 -4.85 -15.16 19.68
N SER A 329 -5.80 -14.25 19.86
CA SER A 329 -5.67 -12.83 19.55
C SER A 329 -4.58 -12.18 20.40
N TRP A 330 -4.59 -12.47 21.71
CA TRP A 330 -3.55 -12.03 22.64
C TRP A 330 -2.18 -12.60 22.26
N TYR A 331 -2.11 -13.89 21.94
CA TYR A 331 -0.86 -14.52 21.53
C TYR A 331 -0.30 -13.88 20.25
N LEU A 332 -1.13 -13.71 19.22
CA LEU A 332 -0.74 -13.02 17.98
C LEU A 332 -0.26 -11.59 18.26
N PHE A 333 -0.97 -10.85 19.10
CA PHE A 333 -0.57 -9.50 19.49
C PHE A 333 0.79 -9.51 20.20
N ALA A 334 0.98 -10.41 21.17
CA ALA A 334 2.17 -10.44 21.97
C ALA A 334 3.43 -10.75 21.14
N GLU A 335 3.32 -11.69 20.20
CA GLU A 335 4.40 -12.03 19.25
C GLU A 335 4.86 -10.83 18.41
N ILE A 336 3.98 -9.84 18.20
CA ILE A 336 4.25 -8.68 17.34
C ILE A 336 4.64 -7.45 18.15
N ALA A 337 3.90 -7.18 19.23
CA ALA A 337 4.07 -6.00 20.06
C ALA A 337 5.28 -6.10 21.00
N PHE A 338 5.71 -7.31 21.35
CA PHE A 338 6.85 -7.54 22.24
C PHE A 338 8.01 -8.21 21.52
N ASN A 339 9.24 -7.86 21.90
CA ASN A 339 10.43 -8.49 21.37
C ASN A 339 10.44 -9.99 21.74
N GLN A 340 10.27 -10.87 20.75
CA GLN A 340 10.17 -12.34 20.90
C GLN A 340 8.98 -12.80 21.76
N GLY A 341 7.86 -12.07 21.75
CA GLY A 341 6.66 -12.45 22.51
C GLY A 341 6.79 -12.33 24.03
N ARG A 342 7.94 -11.84 24.54
CA ARG A 342 8.20 -11.73 25.98
C ARG A 342 7.58 -10.45 26.53
N VAL A 343 6.46 -10.60 27.21
CA VAL A 343 5.78 -9.52 27.92
C VAL A 343 6.74 -8.93 28.97
N THR A 344 7.06 -7.65 28.83
CA THR A 344 8.06 -6.96 29.65
C THR A 344 7.52 -6.51 31.02
N SER A 345 6.19 -6.42 31.18
CA SER A 345 5.56 -6.01 32.43
C SER A 345 4.11 -6.50 32.54
N PRO A 346 3.64 -6.91 33.74
CA PRO A 346 2.23 -7.23 33.98
C PRO A 346 1.27 -6.09 33.64
N LYS A 347 1.71 -4.82 33.74
CA LYS A 347 0.88 -3.66 33.35
C LYS A 347 0.68 -3.58 31.84
N HIS A 348 1.73 -3.82 31.05
CA HIS A 348 1.61 -3.89 29.58
C HIS A 348 0.71 -5.06 29.15
N GLU A 349 0.70 -6.16 29.90
CA GLU A 349 -0.22 -7.27 29.66
C GLU A 349 -1.69 -6.85 29.80
N ILE A 350 -2.03 -6.18 30.91
CA ILE A 350 -3.40 -5.75 31.20
C ILE A 350 -3.86 -4.76 30.12
N ILE A 351 -3.08 -3.70 29.88
CA ILE A 351 -3.42 -2.67 28.88
C ILE A 351 -3.49 -3.29 27.48
N GLY A 352 -2.54 -4.17 27.14
CA GLY A 352 -2.50 -4.86 25.86
C GLY A 352 -3.73 -5.74 25.63
N LYS A 353 -4.18 -6.50 26.63
CA LYS A 353 -5.40 -7.33 26.52
C LYS A 353 -6.64 -6.48 26.26
N GLU A 354 -6.77 -5.33 26.93
CA GLU A 354 -7.87 -4.39 26.67
C GLU A 354 -7.83 -3.83 25.25
N ILE A 355 -6.63 -3.52 24.74
CA ILE A 355 -6.43 -3.04 23.37
C ILE A 355 -6.78 -4.14 22.34
N VAL A 356 -6.35 -5.37 22.58
CA VAL A 356 -6.63 -6.52 21.69
C VAL A 356 -8.10 -6.86 21.67
N ALA A 357 -8.81 -6.74 22.79
CA ALA A 357 -10.26 -6.95 22.85
C ALA A 357 -11.00 -6.02 21.87
N LYS A 358 -10.54 -4.77 21.72
CA LYS A 358 -11.08 -3.81 20.74
C LYS A 358 -10.83 -4.21 19.28
N CYS A 359 -9.93 -5.15 19.00
CA CYS A 359 -9.68 -5.64 17.64
C CYS A 359 -10.68 -6.72 17.19
N SER A 360 -11.59 -7.16 18.07
CA SER A 360 -12.63 -8.17 17.79
C SER A 360 -12.10 -9.43 17.11
N GLY A 361 -10.90 -9.86 17.48
CA GLY A 361 -10.25 -11.06 16.94
C GLY A 361 -9.83 -10.96 15.47
N VAL A 362 -9.81 -9.77 14.85
CA VAL A 362 -9.39 -9.60 13.45
C VAL A 362 -7.86 -9.60 13.35
N PRO A 363 -7.21 -10.63 12.74
CA PRO A 363 -5.76 -10.75 12.71
C PRO A 363 -5.05 -9.54 12.11
N LEU A 364 -5.54 -8.97 11.00
CA LEU A 364 -4.90 -7.81 10.38
C LEU A 364 -4.92 -6.56 11.28
N ALA A 365 -6.02 -6.34 12.00
CA ALA A 365 -6.12 -5.23 12.96
C ALA A 365 -5.16 -5.42 14.13
N ILE A 366 -5.10 -6.64 14.67
CA ILE A 366 -4.18 -7.02 15.74
C ILE A 366 -2.73 -6.80 15.31
N ARG A 367 -2.36 -7.24 14.09
CA ARG A 367 -1.02 -7.05 13.52
C ARG A 367 -0.66 -5.56 13.41
N ALA A 368 -1.57 -4.75 12.88
CA ALA A 368 -1.35 -3.33 12.71
C ALA A 368 -1.14 -2.60 14.05
N ILE A 369 -2.02 -2.84 15.03
CA ILE A 369 -1.90 -2.23 16.36
C ILE A 369 -0.69 -2.75 17.13
N GLY A 370 -0.44 -4.07 17.10
CA GLY A 370 0.75 -4.65 17.72
C GLY A 370 2.04 -4.07 17.17
N SER A 371 2.14 -3.94 15.83
CA SER A 371 3.31 -3.35 15.18
C SER A 371 3.49 -1.88 15.52
N LEU A 372 2.39 -1.14 15.75
CA LEU A 372 2.43 0.25 16.18
C LEU A 372 2.94 0.37 17.62
N LEU A 373 2.42 -0.47 18.52
CA LEU A 373 2.78 -0.47 19.94
C LEU A 373 4.18 -1.00 20.20
N TYR A 374 4.76 -1.79 19.30
CA TYR A 374 6.15 -2.24 19.37
C TYR A 374 7.15 -1.08 19.55
N TYR A 375 6.85 0.10 18.98
CA TYR A 375 7.71 1.29 19.09
C TYR A 375 7.47 2.13 20.36
N LYS A 376 6.52 1.73 21.22
CA LYS A 376 6.18 2.41 22.47
C LYS A 376 6.67 1.58 23.65
N ASN A 377 7.57 2.14 24.44
CA ASN A 377 8.29 1.39 25.48
C ASN A 377 7.68 1.54 26.87
N THR A 378 6.81 2.55 27.09
CA THR A 378 6.27 2.86 28.41
C THR A 378 4.79 2.54 28.53
N THR A 379 4.36 2.16 29.74
CA THR A 379 2.95 1.89 30.03
C THR A 379 2.07 3.11 29.80
N ASN A 380 2.59 4.30 30.06
CA ASN A 380 1.88 5.57 29.87
C ASN A 380 1.61 5.85 28.39
N GLU A 381 2.53 5.48 27.49
CA GLU A 381 2.31 5.60 26.04
C GLU A 381 1.22 4.64 25.55
N TRP A 382 1.13 3.45 26.14
CA TRP A 382 0.08 2.47 25.84
C TRP A 382 -1.28 2.91 26.38
N GLU A 383 -1.33 3.43 27.62
CA GLU A 383 -2.55 4.03 28.20
C GLU A 383 -3.02 5.22 27.37
N SER A 384 -2.13 6.16 27.04
CA SER A 384 -2.47 7.31 26.20
C SER A 384 -2.98 6.87 24.82
N PHE A 385 -2.41 5.81 24.23
CA PHE A 385 -2.92 5.26 22.97
C PHE A 385 -4.33 4.68 23.14
N LYS A 386 -4.55 3.91 24.22
CA LYS A 386 -5.86 3.33 24.55
C LYS A 386 -6.94 4.40 24.74
N GLU A 387 -6.60 5.50 25.42
CA GLU A 387 -7.55 6.55 25.78
C GLU A 387 -7.78 7.58 24.68
N LYS A 388 -6.76 7.92 23.89
CA LYS A 388 -6.90 8.99 22.87
C LYS A 388 -7.24 8.43 21.49
N GLU A 389 -6.56 7.36 21.08
CA GLU A 389 -6.67 6.86 19.71
C GLU A 389 -7.76 5.78 19.61
N LEU A 390 -7.81 4.87 20.58
CA LEU A 390 -8.74 3.73 20.57
C LEU A 390 -10.13 4.05 21.14
N LEU A 391 -10.33 5.14 21.89
CA LEU A 391 -11.68 5.59 22.30
C LEU A 391 -12.36 6.41 21.20
N ASN A 392 -11.59 7.12 20.38
CA ASN A 392 -12.12 7.85 19.21
C ASN A 392 -12.55 6.93 18.05
N LEU A 393 -12.28 5.62 18.17
CA LEU A 393 -12.81 4.59 17.29
C LEU A 393 -14.11 4.06 17.94
N ASN A 394 -15.26 4.65 17.59
CA ASN A 394 -16.57 4.22 18.09
C ASN A 394 -16.74 2.69 18.03
N GLU A 395 -17.31 2.10 19.08
CA GLU A 395 -17.43 0.65 19.31
C GLU A 395 -18.18 -0.10 18.21
N GLU A 396 -19.07 0.56 17.46
CA GLU A 396 -19.85 -0.05 16.38
C GLU A 396 -19.09 -0.13 15.04
N GLU A 397 -17.95 0.55 14.92
CA GLU A 397 -17.23 0.70 13.64
C GLU A 397 -15.69 0.64 13.77
N ILE A 398 -15.13 -0.25 14.59
CA ILE A 398 -13.71 -0.62 14.45
C ILE A 398 -13.56 -1.51 13.20
N GLY A 399 -13.84 -0.91 12.04
CA GLY A 399 -13.58 -1.52 10.75
C GLY A 399 -12.08 -1.59 10.53
N VAL A 400 -11.61 -2.71 9.96
CA VAL A 400 -10.20 -2.95 9.59
C VAL A 400 -9.54 -1.72 8.95
N MET A 401 -10.29 -0.97 8.13
CA MET A 401 -9.81 0.24 7.49
C MET A 401 -9.44 1.38 8.46
N LYS A 402 -10.22 1.60 9.55
CA LYS A 402 -9.88 2.61 10.55
C LYS A 402 -8.58 2.24 11.30
N THR A 403 -8.39 0.94 11.60
CA THR A 403 -7.15 0.45 12.22
C THR A 403 -5.94 0.57 11.29
N LEU A 404 -6.09 0.23 10.01
CA LEU A 404 -5.03 0.40 9.01
C LEU A 404 -4.67 1.88 8.84
N ARG A 405 -5.68 2.75 8.82
CA ARG A 405 -5.49 4.20 8.76
C ARG A 405 -4.73 4.73 9.97
N LEU A 406 -5.04 4.26 11.17
CA LEU A 406 -4.33 4.61 12.40
C LEU A 406 -2.84 4.22 12.32
N SER A 407 -2.53 3.02 11.81
CA SER A 407 -1.16 2.57 11.57
C SER A 407 -0.43 3.49 10.58
N TYR A 408 -1.10 3.89 9.50
CA TYR A 408 -0.55 4.80 8.49
C TYR A 408 -0.27 6.19 9.06
N ASN A 409 -1.18 6.76 9.86
CA ASN A 409 -1.02 8.09 10.45
C ASN A 409 0.23 8.17 11.35
N HIS A 410 0.60 7.05 11.97
CA HIS A 410 1.79 6.94 12.84
C HIS A 410 3.10 6.65 12.09
N LEU A 411 3.10 6.58 10.75
CA LEU A 411 4.33 6.49 9.97
C LEU A 411 5.06 7.85 9.93
N PRO A 412 6.41 7.85 9.97
CA PRO A 412 7.21 9.02 9.58
C PRO A 412 6.86 9.50 8.16
N SER A 413 6.96 10.82 7.91
CA SER A 413 6.58 11.43 6.62
C SER A 413 7.21 10.75 5.40
N HIS A 414 8.53 10.52 5.45
CA HIS A 414 9.28 9.87 4.37
C HIS A 414 8.78 8.45 4.08
N LEU A 415 8.33 7.70 5.09
CA LEU A 415 7.75 6.36 4.90
C LEU A 415 6.32 6.42 4.37
N LYS A 416 5.54 7.44 4.75
CA LYS A 416 4.21 7.69 4.16
C LYS A 416 4.32 7.90 2.65
N CYS A 417 5.29 8.70 2.20
CA CYS A 417 5.56 8.94 0.78
C CYS A 417 6.01 7.67 0.05
N CYS A 418 6.95 6.92 0.62
CA CYS A 418 7.41 5.64 0.07
C CYS A 418 6.25 4.64 -0.09
N PHE A 419 5.41 4.47 0.95
CA PHE A 419 4.27 3.56 0.90
C PHE A 419 3.17 4.04 -0.05
N ALA A 420 2.85 5.34 -0.06
CA ALA A 420 1.86 5.90 -0.97
C ALA A 420 2.25 5.71 -2.45
N TYR A 421 3.54 5.79 -2.77
CA TYR A 421 4.05 5.55 -4.11
C TYR A 421 3.79 4.12 -4.59
N CYS A 422 3.73 3.15 -3.66
CA CYS A 422 3.43 1.76 -4.01
C CYS A 422 2.04 1.57 -4.62
N ARG A 423 1.12 2.54 -4.49
CA ARG A 423 -0.18 2.53 -5.17
C ARG A 423 -0.06 2.47 -6.71
N LEU A 424 1.08 2.89 -7.27
CA LEU A 424 1.32 2.85 -8.72
C LEU A 424 1.61 1.44 -9.24
N PHE A 425 2.00 0.50 -8.37
CA PHE A 425 2.15 -0.88 -8.79
C PHE A 425 0.78 -1.49 -9.07
N PRO A 426 0.63 -2.29 -10.13
CA PRO A 426 -0.59 -3.02 -10.37
C PRO A 426 -0.94 -3.83 -9.13
N LYS A 427 -2.20 -3.73 -8.71
CA LYS A 427 -2.87 -4.56 -7.72
C LYS A 427 -2.31 -6.00 -7.74
N GLY A 428 -1.47 -6.35 -6.76
CA GLY A 428 -0.93 -7.71 -6.60
C GLY A 428 0.28 -8.14 -7.39
N ALA A 429 0.89 -7.23 -8.12
CA ALA A 429 2.16 -7.55 -8.74
C ALA A 429 3.17 -7.99 -7.68
N LYS A 430 4.00 -8.99 -8.00
CA LYS A 430 5.25 -9.20 -7.27
C LYS A 430 6.14 -7.97 -7.48
N ILE A 431 6.43 -7.26 -6.40
CA ILE A 431 7.24 -6.04 -6.45
C ILE A 431 8.68 -6.42 -6.14
N SER A 432 9.57 -6.23 -7.11
CA SER A 432 11.01 -6.34 -6.84
C SER A 432 11.43 -5.22 -5.87
N ILE A 433 12.01 -5.60 -4.73
CA ILE A 433 12.45 -4.66 -3.68
C ILE A 433 13.45 -3.66 -4.26
N ARG A 434 14.42 -4.13 -5.05
CA ARG A 434 15.43 -3.27 -5.69
C ARG A 434 14.79 -2.27 -6.65
N TYR A 435 13.82 -2.71 -7.44
CA TYR A 435 13.12 -1.84 -8.38
C TYR A 435 12.30 -0.76 -7.65
N MET A 436 11.55 -1.15 -6.61
CA MET A 436 10.80 -0.21 -5.77
C MET A 436 11.71 0.81 -5.09
N MET A 437 12.84 0.36 -4.50
CA MET A 437 13.82 1.26 -3.90
C MET A 437 14.41 2.24 -4.93
N SER A 438 14.66 1.79 -6.16
CA SER A 438 15.16 2.66 -7.24
C SER A 438 14.13 3.74 -7.61
N LEU A 439 12.84 3.41 -7.60
CA LEU A 439 11.78 4.39 -7.81
C LEU A 439 11.67 5.38 -6.64
N TRP A 440 11.78 4.92 -5.39
CA TRP A 440 11.81 5.82 -4.23
C TRP A 440 13.02 6.76 -4.26
N LEU A 441 14.17 6.28 -4.71
CA LEU A 441 15.37 7.09 -4.91
C LEU A 441 15.14 8.14 -6.00
N ALA A 442 14.59 7.75 -7.14
CA ALA A 442 14.32 8.64 -8.27
C ALA A 442 13.34 9.77 -7.92
N GLN A 443 12.41 9.52 -7.01
CA GLN A 443 11.46 10.52 -6.50
C GLN A 443 12.02 11.36 -5.34
N GLY A 444 13.28 11.16 -4.94
CA GLY A 444 13.90 11.90 -3.84
C GLY A 444 13.38 11.53 -2.45
N PHE A 445 12.62 10.43 -2.29
CA PHE A 445 12.09 10.03 -0.99
C PHE A 445 13.18 9.47 -0.07
N ILE A 446 14.25 8.90 -0.63
CA ILE A 446 15.40 8.40 0.12
C ILE A 446 16.34 9.57 0.42
N ARG A 447 16.37 10.00 1.68
CA ARG A 447 17.18 11.14 2.15
C ARG A 447 18.42 10.64 2.88
N SER A 448 19.60 11.09 2.45
CA SER A 448 20.85 10.88 3.21
C SER A 448 21.09 12.03 4.18
N SER A 449 21.45 11.70 5.42
CA SER A 449 21.92 12.66 6.44
C SER A 449 23.45 12.68 6.56
N ASP A 450 24.14 11.64 6.09
CA ASP A 450 25.58 11.44 6.26
C ASP A 450 26.22 10.98 4.95
N SER A 451 27.37 11.55 4.61
CA SER A 451 28.10 11.28 3.36
C SER A 451 28.65 9.86 3.22
N GLU A 452 28.57 9.04 4.27
CA GLU A 452 29.13 7.68 4.31
C GLU A 452 28.08 6.57 4.10
N GLN A 453 26.78 6.86 4.19
CA GLN A 453 25.73 5.84 3.99
C GLN A 453 25.31 5.76 2.52
N SER A 454 25.27 4.54 1.99
CA SER A 454 24.75 4.31 0.64
C SER A 454 23.22 4.52 0.60
N PHE A 455 22.72 5.05 -0.51
CA PHE A 455 21.27 5.18 -0.71
C PHE A 455 20.54 3.84 -0.71
N GLU A 456 21.24 2.76 -1.10
CA GLU A 456 20.73 1.40 -1.05
C GLU A 456 20.48 0.95 0.39
N ASP A 457 21.41 1.22 1.31
CA ASP A 457 21.25 0.88 2.73
C ASP A 457 20.08 1.64 3.37
N ILE A 458 19.94 2.93 3.04
CA ILE A 458 18.83 3.76 3.54
C ILE A 458 17.50 3.27 2.98
N GLY A 459 17.43 2.98 1.67
CA GLY A 459 16.23 2.42 1.05
C GLY A 459 15.84 1.07 1.63
N LEU A 460 16.82 0.20 1.89
CA LEU A 460 16.60 -1.10 2.52
C LEU A 460 16.11 -0.93 3.96
N LYS A 461 16.64 0.05 4.70
CA LYS A 461 16.16 0.40 6.05
C LYS A 461 14.71 0.87 6.03
N TYR A 462 14.32 1.70 5.06
CA TYR A 462 12.94 2.17 4.90
C TYR A 462 12.00 1.01 4.58
N PHE A 463 12.38 0.15 3.63
CA PHE A 463 11.65 -1.07 3.32
C PHE A 463 11.48 -1.97 4.54
N LYS A 464 12.57 -2.27 5.26
CA LYS A 464 12.52 -3.08 6.48
C LYS A 464 11.61 -2.46 7.55
N ASN A 465 11.59 -1.13 7.68
CA ASN A 465 10.70 -0.46 8.64
C ASN A 465 9.22 -0.65 8.27
N LEU A 466 8.87 -0.45 6.99
CA LEU A 466 7.51 -0.68 6.49
C LEU A 466 7.10 -2.16 6.61
N LEU A 467 8.01 -3.08 6.31
CA LEU A 467 7.82 -4.52 6.50
C LEU A 467 7.54 -4.86 7.97
N TRP A 468 8.36 -4.36 8.89
CA TRP A 468 8.18 -4.58 10.34
C TRP A 468 6.88 -3.98 10.86
N ARG A 469 6.39 -2.90 10.23
CA ARG A 469 5.09 -2.29 10.53
C ARG A 469 3.90 -3.00 9.86
N SER A 470 4.13 -4.15 9.24
CA SER A 470 3.13 -4.95 8.53
C SER A 470 2.49 -4.24 7.31
N PHE A 471 3.15 -3.23 6.73
CA PHE A 471 2.71 -2.60 5.47
C PHE A 471 3.12 -3.41 4.23
N PHE A 472 4.11 -4.28 4.37
CA PHE A 472 4.46 -5.31 3.39
C PHE A 472 4.30 -6.69 4.01
N GLN A 473 3.95 -7.68 3.21
CA GLN A 473 3.78 -9.08 3.61
C GLN A 473 4.41 -10.00 2.55
N GLU A 474 4.61 -11.27 2.89
CA GLU A 474 5.04 -12.31 1.93
C GLU A 474 6.36 -12.01 1.20
N VAL A 475 7.36 -11.48 1.92
CA VAL A 475 8.69 -11.21 1.36
C VAL A 475 9.44 -12.51 1.09
N GLU A 476 9.81 -12.74 -0.18
CA GLU A 476 10.68 -13.83 -0.63
C GLU A 476 12.13 -13.31 -0.65
N GLU A 477 13.07 -14.04 -0.06
CA GLU A 477 14.51 -13.76 -0.25
C GLU A 477 14.98 -14.45 -1.53
N ASP A 478 15.61 -13.69 -2.43
CA ASP A 478 16.33 -14.28 -3.56
C ASP A 478 17.44 -15.17 -2.99
N ILE A 479 17.30 -16.48 -3.13
CA ILE A 479 18.34 -17.44 -2.75
C ILE A 479 19.44 -17.31 -3.80
N TRP A 480 20.54 -16.64 -3.45
CA TRP A 480 21.76 -16.54 -4.26
C TRP A 480 22.70 -17.70 -3.98
#